data_AF-A0A6J1DJZ5-F1
#
_entry.id   AF-A0A6J1DJZ5-F1
#
_cell.length_a   1.000
_cell.length_b   1.000
_cell.length_c   1.000
_cell.angle_alpha   90.00
_cell.angle_beta   90.00
_cell.angle_gamma   90.00
#
_symmetry.space_group_name_H-M   'P 1'
#
loop_
_entity.id
_entity.type
_entity.pdbx_description
1 polymer ?
#
loop_
_entity_poly.entity_id
_entity_poly.type
_entity_poly.pdbx_seq_one_letter_code
_entity_poly.pdbx_strand_id
1 'polypeptide(L)'
;MIVFEAWDRNSSLRRLETRRSLKDDEIDDFVALLDCLSSFIPREVEDDRRWTMEPSGLFSGISSRLDFSDCKDIIKKKAESHSIDCFSLNAFLTEDDINKIMLSWGDIRNSILYVISSEKKDDINKLIDHGWLVVVLNVQDDIACENLGMICISKLEELPLSICRLNRKAVDCSLLVIGYTMKPSRELDFAKRGAFPLYPTENGLIFMPLTFELPLPSQLPEVDVILHKATDEILFVELSNFSDLSNKVTYSSRMQELQRYIEVHSDLCVVDPLNNIQPVLDRLEIQQILLRLEEALKSEGCMIRGPHFLKVGNFNEANLVQNLSEAKLSLPCIVKPQVACGVSDAHKMAIIFKVEDLKNLNVPLPAIIQEYVDHSSTLYKFYVLGEKIFYAVKKSTPNISTLINLNQSDKLGPLVFDSLKSLPIADGSQQLEGKKDKDINLELIQNSANWLRRVLDLSIFGFDVVVEDESGDHVIVDVNYLPSFKEVPDGIAIPAFWEAIKNKENNLDAIIFW
;
A
#
# COMPACT_ATOMS: atom_id res chain seq x y z
N MET A 1 9.93 4.47 -25.19
CA MET A 1 10.54 5.76 -24.83
C MET A 1 9.70 6.34 -23.69
N ILE A 2 10.37 6.84 -22.67
CA ILE A 2 9.82 7.34 -21.40
C ILE A 2 10.89 8.30 -20.85
N VAL A 3 10.52 9.48 -20.33
CA VAL A 3 11.45 10.52 -19.89
C VAL A 3 11.42 10.81 -18.38
N PHE A 4 12.60 10.93 -17.76
CA PHE A 4 12.85 11.35 -16.36
C PHE A 4 14.12 12.23 -16.26
N GLU A 5 14.30 13.07 -15.23
CA GLU A 5 15.42 14.06 -15.18
C GLU A 5 16.57 13.72 -14.22
N ALA A 6 17.80 14.18 -14.55
CA ALA A 6 18.96 14.35 -13.65
C ALA A 6 20.12 15.16 -14.30
N TRP A 7 20.60 16.25 -13.67
CA TRP A 7 21.55 17.28 -14.17
C TRP A 7 23.01 16.87 -14.53
N ASP A 8 23.63 17.48 -15.58
CA ASP A 8 24.89 18.29 -15.60
C ASP A 8 25.45 18.58 -17.04
N ARG A 9 26.33 19.59 -17.20
CA ARG A 9 26.71 20.41 -18.39
C ARG A 9 27.90 19.90 -19.24
N ASN A 10 27.78 19.89 -20.58
CA ASN A 10 28.66 20.61 -21.56
C ASN A 10 28.66 20.04 -23.03
N SER A 11 28.26 20.91 -23.97
CA SER A 11 28.76 21.18 -25.35
C SER A 11 29.03 20.10 -26.46
N SER A 12 28.18 20.16 -27.51
CA SER A 12 28.42 20.45 -28.96
C SER A 12 28.72 19.38 -30.07
N LEU A 13 27.69 19.14 -30.93
CA LEU A 13 27.56 19.15 -32.43
C LEU A 13 28.05 18.01 -33.41
N ARG A 14 27.06 17.34 -34.07
CA ARG A 14 26.78 17.06 -35.55
C ARG A 14 27.10 15.69 -36.28
N ARG A 15 26.00 14.91 -36.53
CA ARG A 15 25.27 14.46 -37.79
C ARG A 15 25.69 13.26 -38.73
N LEU A 16 24.78 12.26 -38.88
CA LEU A 16 24.19 11.54 -40.10
C LEU A 16 24.07 9.98 -39.99
N GLU A 17 22.87 9.37 -39.82
CA GLU A 17 22.01 8.54 -40.78
C GLU A 17 22.48 7.07 -41.01
N THR A 18 21.76 5.97 -40.70
CA THR A 18 20.47 5.40 -41.19
C THR A 18 20.07 3.99 -40.59
N ARG A 19 18.82 3.87 -40.06
CA ARG A 19 17.76 2.79 -39.99
C ARG A 19 18.02 1.24 -40.06
N ARG A 20 17.44 0.48 -39.09
CA ARG A 20 16.49 -0.70 -39.24
C ARG A 20 15.87 -1.21 -37.90
N SER A 21 14.91 -2.19 -37.92
CA SER A 21 13.79 -2.46 -36.96
C SER A 21 13.71 -3.84 -36.25
N LEU A 22 12.99 -3.94 -35.10
CA LEU A 22 12.66 -5.17 -34.31
C LEU A 22 11.15 -5.40 -33.94
N LYS A 23 10.85 -6.53 -33.25
CA LYS A 23 9.59 -7.33 -33.18
C LYS A 23 8.78 -7.26 -31.86
N ASP A 24 7.57 -7.82 -31.90
CA ASP A 24 6.37 -7.58 -31.05
C ASP A 24 6.39 -7.93 -29.54
N ASP A 25 7.30 -8.77 -29.02
CA ASP A 25 7.24 -9.20 -27.61
C ASP A 25 7.63 -8.09 -26.61
N GLU A 26 8.32 -7.05 -27.07
CA GLU A 26 8.75 -5.88 -26.27
C GLU A 26 7.61 -4.91 -25.89
N ILE A 27 6.42 -5.12 -26.46
CA ILE A 27 5.28 -4.21 -26.35
C ILE A 27 4.52 -4.41 -25.02
N ASP A 28 4.34 -5.65 -24.58
CA ASP A 28 3.55 -5.96 -23.38
C ASP A 28 4.28 -5.52 -22.09
N ASP A 29 5.59 -5.70 -22.04
CA ASP A 29 6.45 -5.22 -20.94
C ASP A 29 6.45 -3.68 -20.87
N PHE A 30 6.38 -3.01 -22.03
CA PHE A 30 6.30 -1.56 -22.12
C PHE A 30 4.97 -1.01 -21.59
N VAL A 31 3.85 -1.69 -21.82
CA VAL A 31 2.54 -1.30 -21.28
C VAL A 31 2.50 -1.47 -19.75
N ALA A 32 3.11 -2.53 -19.22
CA ALA A 32 3.23 -2.72 -17.77
C ALA A 32 4.10 -1.63 -17.11
N LEU A 33 5.20 -1.23 -17.76
CA LEU A 33 6.05 -0.14 -17.30
C LEU A 33 5.30 1.22 -17.33
N LEU A 34 4.49 1.48 -18.35
CA LEU A 34 3.66 2.68 -18.41
C LEU A 34 2.59 2.72 -17.33
N ASP A 35 1.97 1.59 -17.01
CA ASP A 35 1.02 1.48 -15.90
C ASP A 35 1.67 1.81 -14.56
N CYS A 36 2.94 1.41 -14.39
CA CYS A 36 3.77 1.82 -13.27
C CYS A 36 4.02 3.33 -13.33
N LEU A 37 4.47 3.86 -14.46
CA LEU A 37 4.94 5.25 -14.53
C LEU A 37 3.86 6.32 -14.50
N SER A 38 2.70 5.98 -15.04
CA SER A 38 1.47 6.76 -15.05
C SER A 38 0.80 6.93 -13.70
N SER A 39 1.28 6.18 -12.72
CA SER A 39 0.90 6.35 -11.34
C SER A 39 1.84 7.31 -10.59
N PHE A 40 2.79 8.00 -11.22
CA PHE A 40 3.77 8.85 -10.50
C PHE A 40 3.60 10.38 -10.64
N ILE A 41 2.57 10.87 -11.33
CA ILE A 41 2.29 12.32 -11.44
C ILE A 41 1.19 12.74 -10.45
N PRO A 42 1.41 13.76 -9.61
CA PRO A 42 0.37 14.31 -8.73
C PRO A 42 -0.80 14.82 -9.57
N ARG A 43 -2.03 14.41 -9.24
CA ARG A 43 -3.24 15.03 -9.81
C ARG A 43 -3.40 16.41 -9.20
N GLU A 44 -3.47 17.44 -10.04
CA GLU A 44 -3.90 18.77 -9.60
C GLU A 44 -5.27 18.62 -8.92
N VAL A 45 -5.32 19.02 -7.64
CA VAL A 45 -6.57 19.19 -6.92
C VAL A 45 -7.13 20.53 -7.39
N GLU A 46 -8.25 20.50 -8.11
CA GLU A 46 -9.05 21.69 -8.39
C GLU A 46 -9.55 22.27 -7.06
N ASP A 47 -8.81 23.21 -6.49
CA ASP A 47 -9.35 24.11 -5.48
C ASP A 47 -8.95 25.55 -5.77
N ASP A 48 -9.99 26.35 -5.98
CA ASP A 48 -9.95 27.73 -6.43
C ASP A 48 -9.38 28.63 -5.31
N ARG A 49 -8.05 28.87 -5.29
CA ARG A 49 -7.43 30.04 -4.61
C ARG A 49 -5.91 30.24 -4.88
N ARG A 50 -5.63 31.21 -5.78
CA ARG A 50 -4.46 32.12 -5.88
C ARG A 50 -3.06 31.67 -5.36
N TRP A 51 -2.17 31.43 -6.32
CA TRP A 51 -0.74 31.79 -6.39
C TRP A 51 0.05 31.97 -5.07
N THR A 52 0.74 30.90 -4.65
CA THR A 52 2.03 30.95 -3.95
C THR A 52 2.93 29.83 -4.46
N MET A 53 4.22 30.13 -4.65
CA MET A 53 5.20 29.48 -5.53
C MET A 53 5.46 27.97 -5.32
N GLU A 54 5.34 27.26 -6.45
CA GLU A 54 6.09 26.11 -7.02
C GLU A 54 6.72 25.04 -6.10
N PRO A 55 6.16 23.81 -6.08
CA PRO A 55 6.88 22.60 -5.69
C PRO A 55 7.79 22.14 -6.85
N SER A 56 9.06 21.88 -6.55
CA SER A 56 10.14 21.34 -7.40
C SER A 56 9.74 21.00 -8.85
N GLY A 57 10.08 21.88 -9.80
CA GLY A 57 9.82 21.72 -11.23
C GLY A 57 10.60 20.58 -11.88
N LEU A 58 10.09 19.36 -11.72
CA LEU A 58 10.47 18.18 -12.48
C LEU A 58 9.32 17.81 -13.42
N PHE A 59 9.52 18.01 -14.72
CA PHE A 59 8.55 17.59 -15.74
C PHE A 59 8.82 16.15 -16.13
N SER A 60 7.92 15.24 -15.73
CA SER A 60 7.93 13.87 -16.23
C SER A 60 6.96 13.75 -17.39
N GLY A 61 7.43 13.24 -18.53
CA GLY A 61 6.52 12.87 -19.58
C GLY A 61 7.03 11.71 -20.42
N ILE A 62 6.11 11.13 -21.17
CA ILE A 62 6.32 9.85 -21.82
C ILE A 62 6.27 10.10 -23.31
N SER A 63 7.42 10.20 -23.92
CA SER A 63 7.48 10.22 -25.37
C SER A 63 7.60 8.77 -25.83
N SER A 64 6.77 8.19 -26.70
CA SER A 64 6.94 6.79 -27.15
C SER A 64 7.29 6.65 -28.64
N ARG A 65 8.11 5.65 -29.00
CA ARG A 65 8.44 5.26 -30.38
C ARG A 65 8.37 3.74 -30.50
N LEU A 66 7.16 3.23 -30.70
CA LEU A 66 6.93 1.90 -31.22
C LEU A 66 6.52 2.07 -32.68
N ASP A 67 7.17 1.34 -33.59
CA ASP A 67 6.97 1.51 -35.04
C ASP A 67 5.62 0.89 -35.52
N PHE A 68 4.68 0.63 -34.60
CA PHE A 68 3.39 -0.03 -34.80
C PHE A 68 2.20 0.86 -34.37
N SER A 69 1.15 0.92 -35.19
CA SER A 69 -0.02 1.79 -34.98
C SER A 69 -0.79 1.48 -33.69
N ASP A 70 -0.83 0.21 -33.30
CA ASP A 70 -1.76 -0.27 -32.26
C ASP A 70 -1.22 0.02 -30.84
N CYS A 71 0.10 0.04 -30.66
CA CYS A 71 0.73 0.35 -29.39
C CYS A 71 0.70 1.85 -29.09
N LYS A 72 0.83 2.70 -30.12
CA LYS A 72 0.79 4.15 -29.99
C LYS A 72 -0.51 4.64 -29.36
N ASP A 73 -1.64 4.05 -29.76
CA ASP A 73 -2.95 4.38 -29.23
C ASP A 73 -3.14 3.84 -27.79
N ILE A 74 -2.56 2.68 -27.46
CA ILE A 74 -2.59 2.13 -26.09
C ILE A 74 -1.80 3.03 -25.13
N ILE A 75 -0.58 3.42 -25.50
CA ILE A 75 0.31 4.26 -24.69
C ILE A 75 -0.27 5.65 -24.52
N LYS A 76 -0.78 6.24 -25.60
CA LYS A 76 -1.41 7.56 -25.57
C LYS A 76 -2.69 7.54 -24.72
N LYS A 77 -3.55 6.52 -24.90
CA LYS A 77 -4.77 6.35 -24.08
C LYS A 77 -4.43 6.11 -22.61
N LYS A 78 -3.31 5.42 -22.33
CA LYS A 78 -2.84 5.22 -20.96
C LYS A 78 -2.30 6.51 -20.36
N ALA A 79 -1.41 7.22 -21.04
CA ALA A 79 -0.90 8.52 -20.62
C ALA A 79 -2.04 9.55 -20.42
N GLU A 80 -3.00 9.62 -21.35
CA GLU A 80 -4.22 10.45 -21.23
C GLU A 80 -5.06 10.07 -20.00
N SER A 81 -5.25 8.77 -19.73
CA SER A 81 -6.01 8.30 -18.55
C SER A 81 -5.33 8.57 -17.20
N HIS A 82 -4.09 9.05 -17.25
CA HIS A 82 -3.23 9.27 -16.11
C HIS A 82 -2.63 10.69 -16.07
N SER A 83 -3.13 11.61 -16.90
CA SER A 83 -2.70 13.02 -16.96
C SER A 83 -1.19 13.19 -17.19
N ILE A 84 -0.58 12.31 -17.99
CA ILE A 84 0.82 12.44 -18.40
C ILE A 84 0.88 13.05 -19.80
N ASP A 85 1.81 13.98 -19.99
CA ASP A 85 2.13 14.47 -21.33
C ASP A 85 2.77 13.37 -22.17
N CYS A 86 2.08 12.98 -23.24
CA CYS A 86 2.54 11.97 -24.19
C CYS A 86 2.92 12.58 -25.53
N PHE A 87 4.20 12.51 -25.89
CA PHE A 87 4.69 13.01 -27.18
C PHE A 87 4.82 11.87 -28.20
N SER A 88 4.25 12.09 -29.38
CA SER A 88 4.37 11.19 -30.53
C SER A 88 5.48 11.72 -31.45
N LEU A 89 6.68 11.17 -31.34
CA LEU A 89 7.82 11.61 -32.14
C LEU A 89 7.97 10.81 -33.44
N ASN A 90 8.23 11.51 -34.54
CA ASN A 90 8.45 10.88 -35.86
C ASN A 90 9.87 10.32 -35.99
N ALA A 91 10.13 9.55 -37.07
CA ALA A 91 11.35 8.76 -37.32
C ALA A 91 12.70 9.51 -37.25
N PHE A 92 12.68 10.84 -37.17
CA PHE A 92 13.82 11.69 -36.88
C PHE A 92 13.34 12.74 -35.88
N LEU A 93 14.02 12.86 -34.73
CA LEU A 93 13.87 14.03 -33.86
C LEU A 93 14.27 15.27 -34.66
N THR A 94 13.29 16.07 -35.04
CA THR A 94 13.56 17.38 -35.65
C THR A 94 13.82 18.40 -34.54
N GLU A 95 14.53 19.48 -34.86
CA GLU A 95 14.64 20.63 -33.93
C GLU A 95 13.24 21.11 -33.49
N ASP A 96 12.23 21.03 -34.36
CA ASP A 96 10.83 21.36 -34.04
C ASP A 96 10.21 20.44 -33.00
N ASP A 97 10.55 19.15 -33.01
CA ASP A 97 10.05 18.19 -32.02
C ASP A 97 10.69 18.43 -30.64
N ILE A 98 11.99 18.70 -30.62
CA ILE A 98 12.73 19.08 -29.40
C ILE A 98 12.18 20.40 -28.86
N ASN A 99 11.97 21.40 -29.74
CA ASN A 99 11.39 22.69 -29.37
C ASN A 99 9.95 22.56 -28.85
N LYS A 100 9.14 21.64 -29.38
CA LYS A 100 7.79 21.36 -28.85
C LYS A 100 7.85 20.78 -27.44
N ILE A 101 8.75 19.83 -27.19
CA ILE A 101 8.96 19.26 -25.85
C ILE A 101 9.41 20.38 -24.90
N MET A 102 10.38 21.21 -25.31
CA MET A 102 10.84 22.37 -24.52
C MET A 102 9.72 23.40 -24.30
N LEU A 103 8.89 23.71 -25.28
CA LEU A 103 7.79 24.66 -25.12
C LEU A 103 6.69 24.15 -24.17
N SER A 104 6.44 22.84 -24.15
CA SER A 104 5.46 22.22 -23.26
C SER A 104 5.96 22.05 -21.82
N TRP A 105 7.27 21.87 -21.61
CA TRP A 105 7.86 21.60 -20.29
C TRP A 105 8.79 22.73 -19.76
N GLY A 106 8.86 23.90 -20.41
CA GLY A 106 9.64 25.06 -19.96
C GLY A 106 11.10 25.14 -20.49
N ASP A 107 11.95 26.04 -19.96
CA ASP A 107 13.38 26.11 -20.35
C ASP A 107 14.15 24.91 -19.76
N ILE A 108 13.98 23.72 -20.39
CA ILE A 108 14.57 22.43 -19.99
C ILE A 108 16.09 22.44 -20.28
N ARG A 109 16.86 23.20 -19.51
CA ARG A 109 18.32 23.17 -19.61
C ARG A 109 18.88 22.00 -18.78
N ASN A 110 18.89 20.84 -19.45
CA ASN A 110 19.73 19.67 -19.19
C ASN A 110 19.19 18.64 -18.19
N SER A 111 18.31 17.75 -18.67
CA SER A 111 18.64 16.31 -18.84
C SER A 111 17.38 15.48 -18.99
N ILE A 112 17.09 15.08 -20.21
CA ILE A 112 16.00 14.15 -20.52
C ILE A 112 16.59 12.75 -20.50
N LEU A 113 16.10 11.86 -19.61
CA LEU A 113 16.36 10.43 -19.67
C LEU A 113 15.58 9.85 -20.85
N TYR A 114 16.20 9.07 -21.72
CA TYR A 114 15.56 8.59 -22.94
C TYR A 114 15.71 7.08 -23.04
N VAL A 115 14.61 6.33 -22.96
CA VAL A 115 14.65 4.87 -23.15
C VAL A 115 14.55 4.50 -24.64
N ILE A 116 15.57 3.84 -25.18
CA ILE A 116 15.68 3.45 -26.60
C ILE A 116 16.23 2.03 -26.79
N SER A 117 15.78 1.32 -27.82
CA SER A 117 16.35 0.01 -28.19
C SER A 117 17.77 0.16 -28.78
N SER A 118 18.64 -0.80 -28.48
CA SER A 118 20.02 -0.90 -28.97
C SER A 118 20.15 -0.93 -30.50
N GLU A 119 19.08 -1.23 -31.22
CA GLU A 119 19.07 -1.23 -32.69
C GLU A 119 19.14 0.16 -33.31
N LYS A 120 18.81 1.20 -32.53
CA LYS A 120 18.72 2.58 -33.00
C LYS A 120 19.99 3.37 -32.67
N LYS A 121 21.17 2.79 -32.98
CA LYS A 121 22.51 3.33 -32.66
C LYS A 121 22.72 4.77 -33.12
N ASP A 122 22.23 5.14 -34.31
CA ASP A 122 22.36 6.51 -34.84
C ASP A 122 21.55 7.55 -34.06
N ASP A 123 20.45 7.13 -33.44
CA ASP A 123 19.59 8.01 -32.65
C ASP A 123 20.15 8.14 -31.22
N ILE A 124 20.72 7.07 -30.66
CA ILE A 124 21.44 7.08 -29.37
C ILE A 124 22.55 8.14 -29.40
N ASN A 125 23.43 8.10 -30.40
CA ASN A 125 24.56 9.03 -30.50
C ASN A 125 24.08 10.48 -30.63
N LYS A 126 23.04 10.74 -31.44
CA LYS A 126 22.47 12.08 -31.55
C LYS A 126 21.92 12.57 -30.22
N LEU A 127 21.22 11.74 -29.46
CA LEU A 127 20.65 12.13 -28.17
C LEU A 127 21.76 12.47 -27.17
N ILE A 128 22.80 11.65 -27.09
CA ILE A 128 23.97 11.90 -26.25
C ILE A 128 24.68 13.20 -26.68
N ASP A 129 24.84 13.47 -27.97
CA ASP A 129 25.42 14.71 -28.51
C ASP A 129 24.63 15.98 -28.11
N HIS A 130 23.32 15.83 -27.84
CA HIS A 130 22.46 16.91 -27.33
C HIS A 130 22.49 17.02 -25.79
N GLY A 131 23.33 16.23 -25.11
CA GLY A 131 23.48 16.22 -23.66
C GLY A 131 22.36 15.48 -22.93
N TRP A 132 21.66 14.57 -23.61
CA TRP A 132 20.58 13.78 -23.00
C TRP A 132 21.14 12.51 -22.37
N LEU A 133 20.55 12.09 -21.26
CA LEU A 133 20.82 10.79 -20.66
C LEU A 133 20.02 9.74 -21.43
N VAL A 134 20.67 8.68 -21.90
CA VAL A 134 20.01 7.65 -22.71
C VAL A 134 20.08 6.32 -22.00
N VAL A 135 18.94 5.69 -21.74
CA VAL A 135 18.83 4.30 -21.31
C VAL A 135 18.62 3.44 -22.55
N VAL A 136 19.58 2.57 -22.83
CA VAL A 136 19.57 1.68 -23.99
C VAL A 136 19.13 0.29 -23.55
N LEU A 137 17.98 -0.17 -24.05
CA LEU A 137 17.52 -1.55 -23.90
C LEU A 137 18.29 -2.44 -24.89
N ASN A 138 19.17 -3.29 -24.36
CA ASN A 138 20.07 -4.14 -25.13
C ASN A 138 19.43 -5.50 -25.43
N VAL A 139 18.89 -5.64 -26.63
CA VAL A 139 18.13 -6.83 -27.06
C VAL A 139 19.04 -7.93 -27.64
N GLN A 140 20.30 -7.62 -27.95
CA GLN A 140 21.20 -8.48 -28.75
C GLN A 140 22.62 -8.65 -28.16
N ASP A 141 22.87 -8.24 -26.90
CA ASP A 141 24.19 -8.30 -26.24
C ASP A 141 25.35 -7.62 -27.02
N ASP A 142 25.02 -6.70 -27.93
CA ASP A 142 25.98 -6.11 -28.89
C ASP A 142 26.56 -4.75 -28.45
N ILE A 143 26.07 -4.20 -27.33
CA ILE A 143 26.52 -2.90 -26.79
C ILE A 143 27.05 -3.11 -25.36
N ALA A 144 28.36 -3.31 -25.24
CA ALA A 144 29.05 -3.27 -23.96
C ALA A 144 29.79 -1.93 -23.84
N CYS A 145 29.20 -0.95 -23.17
CA CYS A 145 29.90 0.17 -22.49
C CYS A 145 28.89 1.11 -21.83
N GLU A 146 29.01 1.32 -20.51
CA GLU A 146 28.52 2.54 -19.87
C GLU A 146 29.47 3.69 -20.27
N ASN A 147 28.96 4.69 -20.98
CA ASN A 147 29.70 5.92 -21.31
C ASN A 147 29.02 7.12 -20.63
N LEU A 148 29.70 8.27 -20.54
CA LEU A 148 29.09 9.53 -20.09
C LEU A 148 27.83 9.82 -20.92
N GLY A 149 26.65 9.73 -20.31
CA GLY A 149 25.35 9.95 -20.96
C GLY A 149 24.59 8.69 -21.40
N MET A 150 25.12 7.48 -21.21
CA MET A 150 24.47 6.22 -21.64
C MET A 150 24.45 5.15 -20.55
N ILE A 151 23.26 4.64 -20.24
CA ILE A 151 23.03 3.48 -19.37
C ILE A 151 22.51 2.35 -20.24
N CYS A 152 23.06 1.15 -20.10
CA CYS A 152 22.52 -0.02 -20.78
C CYS A 152 21.72 -0.87 -19.78
N ILE A 153 20.51 -1.25 -20.16
CA ILE A 153 19.69 -2.22 -19.44
C ILE A 153 19.44 -3.41 -20.36
N SER A 154 19.43 -4.62 -19.83
CA SER A 154 19.09 -5.83 -20.61
C SER A 154 17.61 -6.12 -20.56
N LYS A 155 16.95 -5.75 -19.46
CA LYS A 155 15.52 -5.86 -19.23
C LYS A 155 14.90 -4.53 -18.86
N LEU A 156 13.63 -4.33 -19.23
CA LEU A 156 12.93 -3.08 -18.95
C LEU A 156 12.71 -2.85 -17.45
N GLU A 157 12.61 -3.94 -16.69
CA GLU A 157 12.51 -3.99 -15.24
C GLU A 157 13.71 -3.37 -14.51
N GLU A 158 14.85 -3.18 -15.19
CA GLU A 158 16.03 -2.51 -14.63
C GLU A 158 15.90 -0.98 -14.65
N LEU A 159 14.90 -0.44 -15.34
CA LEU A 159 14.73 1.00 -15.50
C LEU A 159 14.52 1.73 -14.16
N PRO A 160 13.62 1.30 -13.24
CA PRO A 160 13.45 1.97 -11.95
C PRO A 160 14.74 2.01 -11.13
N LEU A 161 15.51 0.92 -11.13
CA LEU A 161 16.82 0.83 -10.49
C LEU A 161 17.82 1.81 -11.11
N SER A 162 17.82 1.92 -12.43
CA SER A 162 18.68 2.85 -13.18
C SER A 162 18.34 4.32 -12.86
N ILE A 163 17.05 4.64 -12.81
CA ILE A 163 16.55 5.97 -12.42
C ILE A 163 16.99 6.28 -10.98
N CYS A 164 16.86 5.32 -10.07
CA CYS A 164 17.28 5.47 -8.69
C CYS A 164 18.79 5.80 -8.58
N ARG A 165 19.64 5.03 -9.27
CA ARG A 165 21.10 5.26 -9.32
C ARG A 165 21.47 6.62 -9.88
N LEU A 166 20.75 7.10 -10.90
CA LEU A 166 20.97 8.44 -11.46
C LEU A 166 20.64 9.53 -10.44
N ASN A 167 19.48 9.44 -9.80
CA ASN A 167 19.08 10.41 -8.78
C ASN A 167 20.06 10.44 -7.60
N ARG A 168 20.50 9.26 -7.14
CA ARG A 168 21.50 9.15 -6.06
C ARG A 168 22.85 9.78 -6.42
N LYS A 169 23.26 9.73 -7.70
CA LYS A 169 24.49 10.40 -8.19
C LYS A 169 24.33 11.92 -8.36
N ALA A 170 23.12 12.38 -8.69
CA ALA A 170 22.85 13.77 -9.02
C ALA A 170 22.57 14.66 -7.79
N VAL A 171 22.18 14.05 -6.66
CA VAL A 171 21.73 14.74 -5.46
C VAL A 171 22.84 14.75 -4.40
N ASP A 172 23.32 15.94 -4.03
CA ASP A 172 24.33 16.15 -2.97
C ASP A 172 23.79 15.94 -1.54
N CYS A 173 22.49 15.71 -1.36
CA CYS A 173 21.85 15.47 -0.06
C CYS A 173 21.58 13.97 0.19
N SER A 174 21.34 13.61 1.46
CA SER A 174 21.04 12.24 1.89
C SER A 174 19.68 11.78 1.35
N LEU A 175 19.68 11.23 0.13
CA LEU A 175 18.51 10.61 -0.51
C LEU A 175 18.27 9.23 0.10
N LEU A 176 17.08 9.01 0.65
CA LEU A 176 16.66 7.72 1.20
C LEU A 176 15.82 6.95 0.17
N VAL A 177 16.32 5.80 -0.26
CA VAL A 177 15.68 4.91 -1.23
C VAL A 177 14.80 3.90 -0.52
N ILE A 178 13.51 3.99 -0.77
CA ILE A 178 12.50 3.08 -0.24
C ILE A 178 12.18 2.03 -1.30
N GLY A 179 12.73 0.83 -1.14
CA GLY A 179 12.35 -0.33 -1.94
C GLY A 179 10.99 -0.82 -1.48
N TYR A 180 10.00 -0.95 -2.38
CA TYR A 180 8.67 -1.40 -1.99
C TYR A 180 8.19 -2.65 -2.73
N THR A 181 7.40 -3.48 -2.05
CA THR A 181 6.65 -4.56 -2.69
C THR A 181 5.31 -4.84 -2.02
N MET A 182 4.25 -4.92 -2.84
CA MET A 182 2.89 -5.25 -2.41
C MET A 182 2.16 -5.97 -3.55
N LYS A 183 0.92 -6.39 -3.30
CA LYS A 183 0.06 -6.87 -4.38
C LYS A 183 -0.13 -5.77 -5.45
N PRO A 184 -0.08 -6.08 -6.76
CA PRO A 184 -0.08 -5.06 -7.82
C PRO A 184 -1.23 -4.05 -7.77
N SER A 185 -2.44 -4.49 -7.41
CA SER A 185 -3.60 -3.58 -7.27
C SER A 185 -3.40 -2.50 -6.20
N ARG A 186 -2.60 -2.80 -5.18
CA ARG A 186 -2.28 -1.88 -4.09
C ARG A 186 -1.14 -0.95 -4.45
N GLU A 187 -0.10 -1.46 -5.10
CA GLU A 187 0.99 -0.64 -5.63
C GLU A 187 0.43 0.45 -6.54
N LEU A 188 -0.43 0.07 -7.49
CA LEU A 188 -1.11 1.00 -8.40
C LEU A 188 -1.97 2.03 -7.67
N ASP A 189 -2.64 1.63 -6.59
CA ASP A 189 -3.50 2.51 -5.80
C ASP A 189 -2.72 3.58 -5.04
N PHE A 190 -1.65 3.18 -4.35
CA PHE A 190 -0.77 4.08 -3.61
C PHE A 190 -0.03 5.02 -4.56
N ALA A 191 0.49 4.47 -5.66
CA ALA A 191 1.17 5.26 -6.65
C ALA A 191 0.22 6.32 -7.24
N LYS A 192 -1.00 5.95 -7.71
CA LYS A 192 -1.99 6.91 -8.26
C LYS A 192 -2.33 8.10 -7.35
N ARG A 193 -2.11 7.96 -6.05
CA ARG A 193 -2.35 9.00 -5.04
C ARG A 193 -1.12 9.88 -4.80
N GLY A 194 0.02 9.54 -5.37
CA GLY A 194 1.30 10.22 -5.24
C GLY A 194 2.22 9.64 -4.16
N ALA A 195 1.93 8.45 -3.62
CA ALA A 195 2.66 7.94 -2.46
C ALA A 195 4.04 7.32 -2.79
N PHE A 196 4.28 6.92 -4.04
CA PHE A 196 5.50 6.20 -4.45
C PHE A 196 6.29 6.91 -5.58
N PRO A 197 6.72 8.16 -5.41
CA PRO A 197 7.46 8.86 -6.47
C PRO A 197 8.83 8.19 -6.77
N LEU A 198 9.10 7.95 -8.05
CA LEU A 198 10.41 7.51 -8.56
C LEU A 198 11.45 8.63 -8.67
N TYR A 199 11.11 9.83 -8.23
CA TYR A 199 11.99 11.00 -8.17
C TYR A 199 12.10 11.46 -6.71
N PRO A 200 13.17 12.20 -6.36
CA PRO A 200 13.34 12.75 -5.03
C PRO A 200 12.16 13.64 -4.63
N THR A 201 11.54 13.32 -3.51
CA THR A 201 10.57 14.20 -2.84
C THR A 201 11.28 15.36 -2.14
N GLU A 202 10.51 16.39 -1.75
CA GLU A 202 11.01 17.49 -0.90
C GLU A 202 11.64 17.00 0.42
N ASN A 203 11.23 15.82 0.90
CA ASN A 203 11.73 15.20 2.13
C ASN A 203 12.95 14.28 1.92
N GLY A 204 13.47 14.21 0.69
CA GLY A 204 14.63 13.41 0.31
C GLY A 204 14.33 11.91 0.21
N LEU A 205 13.09 11.52 -0.06
CA LEU A 205 12.70 10.12 -0.30
C LEU A 205 12.55 9.84 -1.80
N ILE A 206 12.92 8.64 -2.23
CA ILE A 206 12.61 8.07 -3.54
C ILE A 206 12.07 6.65 -3.35
N PHE A 207 11.03 6.27 -4.09
CA PHE A 207 10.38 4.96 -3.96
C PHE A 207 10.66 4.11 -5.18
N MET A 208 11.34 2.98 -4.98
CA MET A 208 11.73 2.05 -6.04
C MET A 208 10.91 0.75 -5.92
N PRO A 209 10.13 0.36 -6.94
CA PRO A 209 9.45 -0.94 -6.93
C PRO A 209 10.47 -2.07 -6.97
N LEU A 210 10.35 -3.02 -6.07
CA LEU A 210 11.12 -4.27 -6.11
C LEU A 210 10.45 -5.23 -7.08
N THR A 211 11.21 -5.65 -8.09
CA THR A 211 10.79 -6.66 -9.06
C THR A 211 11.46 -7.99 -8.80
N PHE A 212 10.74 -9.08 -9.03
CA PHE A 212 11.26 -10.45 -8.89
C PHE A 212 11.66 -11.05 -10.23
N GLU A 213 11.57 -10.27 -11.32
CA GLU A 213 12.13 -10.60 -12.64
C GLU A 213 13.65 -10.32 -12.72
N LEU A 214 14.16 -9.62 -11.72
CA LEU A 214 15.57 -9.36 -11.47
C LEU A 214 15.99 -9.96 -10.13
N PRO A 215 17.23 -10.43 -9.97
CA PRO A 215 17.71 -10.93 -8.68
C PRO A 215 17.64 -9.83 -7.59
N LEU A 216 17.13 -10.16 -6.40
CA LEU A 216 17.17 -9.23 -5.26
C LEU A 216 18.58 -8.70 -4.93
N PRO A 217 19.68 -9.48 -5.03
CA PRO A 217 21.04 -8.96 -4.83
C PRO A 217 21.46 -7.82 -5.76
N SER A 218 20.81 -7.60 -6.91
CA SER A 218 21.14 -6.48 -7.80
C SER A 218 20.39 -5.19 -7.45
N GLN A 219 19.31 -5.30 -6.68
CA GLN A 219 18.39 -4.20 -6.34
C GLN A 219 18.57 -3.72 -4.90
N LEU A 220 18.57 -4.65 -3.93
CA LEU A 220 18.53 -4.32 -2.51
C LEU A 220 19.77 -3.57 -1.99
N PRO A 221 20.99 -3.70 -2.55
CA PRO A 221 22.10 -2.83 -2.17
C PRO A 221 21.87 -1.34 -2.45
N GLU A 222 20.91 -0.99 -3.31
CA GLU A 222 20.53 0.40 -3.58
C GLU A 222 19.36 0.86 -2.69
N VAL A 223 18.82 0.00 -1.84
CA VAL A 223 17.65 0.26 -1.00
C VAL A 223 18.08 0.48 0.44
N ASP A 224 17.64 1.59 1.02
CA ASP A 224 17.92 1.93 2.40
C ASP A 224 16.81 1.41 3.33
N VAL A 225 15.55 1.39 2.85
CA VAL A 225 14.38 0.89 3.59
C VAL A 225 13.50 0.01 2.71
N ILE A 226 13.08 -1.15 3.22
CA ILE A 226 12.15 -2.06 2.56
C ILE A 226 10.74 -1.84 3.13
N LEU A 227 9.83 -1.31 2.33
CA LEU A 227 8.41 -1.21 2.64
C LEU A 227 7.66 -2.39 2.02
N HIS A 228 6.82 -3.08 2.80
CA HIS A 228 6.03 -4.17 2.24
C HIS A 228 4.63 -4.32 2.83
N LYS A 229 3.77 -4.99 2.05
CA LYS A 229 2.44 -5.45 2.49
C LYS A 229 2.34 -6.96 2.38
N ALA A 230 3.14 -7.68 3.17
CA ALA A 230 3.22 -9.14 3.12
C ALA A 230 1.87 -9.85 3.38
N THR A 231 0.97 -9.20 4.13
CA THR A 231 -0.37 -9.74 4.40
C THR A 231 -1.20 -9.95 3.14
N ASP A 232 -0.95 -9.20 2.08
CA ASP A 232 -1.69 -9.30 0.81
C ASP A 232 -1.18 -10.47 -0.06
N GLU A 233 -0.03 -11.04 0.32
CA GLU A 233 0.69 -12.12 -0.36
C GLU A 233 0.65 -13.44 0.43
N ILE A 234 -0.18 -13.53 1.48
CA ILE A 234 -0.40 -14.77 2.23
C ILE A 234 -1.22 -15.74 1.37
N LEU A 235 -0.75 -16.99 1.27
CA LEU A 235 -1.47 -18.06 0.61
C LEU A 235 -2.18 -18.97 1.62
N PHE A 236 -1.51 -19.22 2.76
CA PHE A 236 -2.00 -20.11 3.79
C PHE A 236 -1.45 -19.71 5.16
N VAL A 237 -2.26 -19.86 6.20
CA VAL A 237 -1.86 -19.69 7.59
C VAL A 237 -2.15 -20.99 8.33
N GLU A 238 -1.10 -21.66 8.80
CA GLU A 238 -1.24 -22.81 9.69
C GLU A 238 -1.28 -22.29 11.13
N LEU A 239 -2.45 -22.37 11.74
CA LEU A 239 -2.63 -22.01 13.14
C LEU A 239 -2.00 -23.08 14.02
N SER A 240 -1.05 -22.69 14.86
CA SER A 240 -0.44 -23.61 15.81
C SER A 240 -1.43 -23.92 16.95
N ASN A 241 -1.54 -25.19 17.32
CA ASN A 241 -2.40 -25.61 18.45
C ASN A 241 -1.72 -25.44 19.82
N PHE A 242 -0.47 -24.98 19.86
CA PHE A 242 0.35 -24.82 21.05
C PHE A 242 0.84 -23.38 21.16
N SER A 243 0.75 -22.81 22.36
CA SER A 243 1.04 -21.40 22.68
C SER A 243 2.45 -20.92 22.33
N ASP A 244 3.37 -21.83 22.05
CA ASP A 244 4.82 -21.54 22.00
C ASP A 244 5.40 -21.62 20.57
N LEU A 245 4.59 -21.90 19.55
CA LEU A 245 5.00 -21.89 18.15
C LEU A 245 4.23 -20.78 17.42
N SER A 246 4.95 -19.83 16.83
CA SER A 246 4.35 -18.81 15.96
C SER A 246 3.56 -19.47 14.83
N ASN A 247 2.41 -18.88 14.46
CA ASN A 247 1.63 -19.31 13.30
C ASN A 247 2.54 -19.43 12.07
N LYS A 248 2.47 -20.55 11.36
CA LYS A 248 3.29 -20.75 10.16
C LYS A 248 2.57 -20.13 8.97
N VAL A 249 3.09 -18.99 8.52
CA VAL A 249 2.56 -18.27 7.37
C VAL A 249 3.28 -18.72 6.11
N THR A 250 2.53 -19.10 5.09
CA THR A 250 3.07 -19.39 3.75
C THR A 250 2.72 -18.22 2.84
N TYR A 251 3.72 -17.47 2.43
CA TYR A 251 3.55 -16.38 1.45
C TYR A 251 3.71 -16.87 0.00
N SER A 252 3.43 -16.00 -0.96
CA SER A 252 3.76 -16.19 -2.37
C SER A 252 5.27 -16.38 -2.60
N SER A 253 5.65 -16.94 -3.74
CA SER A 253 7.06 -17.18 -4.09
C SER A 253 7.91 -15.91 -4.00
N ARG A 254 7.37 -14.78 -4.47
CA ARG A 254 7.96 -13.44 -4.41
C ARG A 254 8.28 -13.05 -2.96
N MET A 255 7.27 -13.05 -2.10
CA MET A 255 7.44 -12.64 -0.71
C MET A 255 8.31 -13.63 0.09
N GLN A 256 8.28 -14.94 -0.24
CA GLN A 256 9.21 -15.91 0.35
C GLN A 256 10.67 -15.65 -0.03
N GLU A 257 10.93 -15.24 -1.27
CA GLU A 257 12.28 -14.88 -1.72
C GLU A 257 12.80 -13.66 -0.95
N LEU A 258 11.98 -12.60 -0.84
CA LEU A 258 12.32 -11.42 -0.05
C LEU A 258 12.51 -11.75 1.44
N GLN A 259 11.64 -12.60 2.01
CA GLN A 259 11.79 -13.07 3.39
C GLN A 259 13.16 -13.74 3.61
N ARG A 260 13.55 -14.69 2.77
CA ARG A 260 14.86 -15.38 2.89
C ARG A 260 16.02 -14.40 2.77
N TYR A 261 15.89 -13.39 1.90
CA TYR A 261 16.92 -12.37 1.75
C TYR A 261 17.07 -11.53 3.03
N ILE A 262 15.95 -11.06 3.60
CA ILE A 262 15.93 -10.30 4.85
C ILE A 262 16.48 -11.13 6.02
N GLU A 263 16.14 -12.41 6.11
CA GLU A 263 16.64 -13.31 7.17
C GLU A 263 18.16 -13.49 7.14
N VAL A 264 18.79 -13.37 5.98
CA VAL A 264 20.26 -13.46 5.81
C VAL A 264 20.95 -12.10 6.02
N HIS A 265 20.24 -10.99 5.85
CA HIS A 265 20.77 -9.62 5.91
C HIS A 265 20.04 -8.81 6.99
N SER A 266 20.45 -8.99 8.24
CA SER A 266 19.82 -8.35 9.41
C SER A 266 20.07 -6.84 9.51
N ASP A 267 20.94 -6.30 8.67
CA ASP A 267 21.25 -4.87 8.54
C ASP A 267 20.20 -4.09 7.73
N LEU A 268 19.29 -4.78 7.02
CA LEU A 268 18.25 -4.13 6.24
C LEU A 268 17.17 -3.52 7.14
N CYS A 269 16.86 -2.24 6.93
CA CYS A 269 15.69 -1.60 7.55
C CYS A 269 14.40 -2.07 6.86
N VAL A 270 13.48 -2.68 7.61
CA VAL A 270 12.19 -3.18 7.10
C VAL A 270 11.04 -2.48 7.81
N VAL A 271 10.10 -1.93 7.04
CA VAL A 271 8.86 -1.29 7.52
C VAL A 271 7.66 -2.17 7.13
N ASP A 272 7.04 -2.87 8.08
CA ASP A 272 7.54 -3.26 9.41
C ASP A 272 7.99 -4.74 9.39
N PRO A 273 8.91 -5.17 10.26
CA PRO A 273 9.43 -6.54 10.24
C PRO A 273 8.34 -7.63 10.21
N LEU A 274 8.58 -8.72 9.47
CA LEU A 274 7.58 -9.78 9.25
C LEU A 274 7.10 -10.47 10.54
N ASN A 275 7.92 -10.49 11.58
CA ASN A 275 7.54 -10.98 12.91
C ASN A 275 6.57 -10.01 13.62
N ASN A 276 6.75 -8.70 13.45
CA ASN A 276 5.90 -7.68 14.09
C ASN A 276 4.48 -7.65 13.48
N ILE A 277 4.31 -8.10 12.24
CA ILE A 277 2.99 -8.21 11.62
C ILE A 277 2.25 -9.50 12.04
N GLN A 278 2.91 -10.50 12.63
CA GLN A 278 2.26 -11.78 12.96
C GLN A 278 1.03 -11.63 13.86
N PRO A 279 1.05 -10.78 14.92
CA PRO A 279 -0.11 -10.66 15.81
C PRO A 279 -1.37 -10.22 15.08
N VAL A 280 -1.25 -9.33 14.09
CA VAL A 280 -2.44 -8.82 13.35
C VAL A 280 -3.01 -9.85 12.37
N LEU A 281 -2.36 -11.01 12.19
CA LEU A 281 -2.87 -12.12 11.37
C LEU A 281 -3.80 -13.05 12.16
N ASP A 282 -3.79 -12.95 13.49
CA ASP A 282 -4.52 -13.83 14.38
C ASP A 282 -5.45 -13.03 15.29
N ARG A 283 -6.76 -13.16 15.08
CA ARG A 283 -7.76 -12.46 15.89
C ARG A 283 -7.67 -12.85 17.36
N LEU A 284 -7.27 -14.08 17.70
CA LEU A 284 -7.08 -14.47 19.10
C LEU A 284 -5.94 -13.69 19.74
N GLU A 285 -4.83 -13.55 19.04
CA GLU A 285 -3.65 -12.84 19.53
C GLU A 285 -3.95 -11.34 19.69
N ILE A 286 -4.66 -10.73 18.74
CA ILE A 286 -5.14 -9.35 18.88
C ILE A 286 -6.06 -9.21 20.10
N GLN A 287 -7.01 -10.12 20.30
CA GLN A 287 -7.88 -10.05 21.47
C GLN A 287 -7.09 -10.14 22.79
N GLN A 288 -6.06 -10.99 22.85
CA GLN A 288 -5.14 -11.05 24.01
C GLN A 288 -4.32 -9.77 24.19
N ILE A 289 -3.92 -9.11 23.11
CA ILE A 289 -3.28 -7.79 23.15
C ILE A 289 -4.25 -6.74 23.71
N LEU A 290 -5.52 -6.76 23.27
CA LEU A 290 -6.53 -5.81 23.71
C LEU A 290 -6.92 -5.97 25.18
N LEU A 291 -6.91 -7.19 25.73
CA LEU A 291 -7.06 -7.40 27.18
C LEU A 291 -5.96 -6.69 27.98
N ARG A 292 -4.71 -6.78 27.51
CA ARG A 292 -3.56 -6.08 28.15
C ARG A 292 -3.64 -4.57 27.98
N LEU A 293 -4.18 -4.10 26.85
CA LEU A 293 -4.44 -2.68 26.61
C LEU A 293 -5.44 -2.13 27.62
N GLU A 294 -6.57 -2.83 27.80
CA GLU A 294 -7.61 -2.47 28.76
C GLU A 294 -7.04 -2.38 30.17
N GLU A 295 -6.21 -3.33 30.59
CA GLU A 295 -5.54 -3.31 31.89
C GLU A 295 -4.55 -2.15 32.04
N ALA A 296 -3.79 -1.83 30.99
CA ALA A 296 -2.76 -0.79 31.01
C ALA A 296 -3.33 0.64 31.00
N LEU A 297 -4.50 0.84 30.40
CA LEU A 297 -5.12 2.15 30.21
C LEU A 297 -6.37 2.35 31.09
N LYS A 298 -6.53 1.57 32.15
CA LYS A 298 -7.65 1.73 33.10
C LYS A 298 -7.76 3.17 33.58
N SER A 299 -8.91 3.78 33.34
CA SER A 299 -9.25 5.14 33.74
C SER A 299 -10.58 5.18 34.48
N GLU A 300 -10.81 6.24 35.26
CA GLU A 300 -12.13 6.54 35.80
C GLU A 300 -13.03 7.09 34.67
N GLY A 301 -14.14 6.40 34.36
CA GLY A 301 -15.08 6.81 33.30
C GLY A 301 -15.27 5.74 32.24
N CYS A 302 -15.45 6.16 30.97
CA CYS A 302 -15.52 5.23 29.85
C CYS A 302 -14.14 4.60 29.57
N MET A 303 -14.14 3.32 29.22
CA MET A 303 -12.94 2.54 28.99
C MET A 303 -12.66 2.35 27.50
N ILE A 304 -11.45 1.91 27.19
CA ILE A 304 -11.07 1.37 25.89
C ILE A 304 -10.71 -0.10 26.05
N ARG A 305 -11.38 -0.97 25.30
CA ARG A 305 -11.30 -2.41 25.48
C ARG A 305 -11.41 -3.17 24.17
N GLY A 306 -11.04 -4.46 24.23
CA GLY A 306 -11.50 -5.42 23.24
C GLY A 306 -12.94 -5.85 23.53
N PRO A 307 -13.67 -6.37 22.52
CA PRO A 307 -14.94 -7.04 22.73
C PRO A 307 -14.72 -8.34 23.51
N HIS A 308 -15.71 -8.76 24.30
CA HIS A 308 -15.67 -10.11 24.89
C HIS A 308 -15.59 -11.15 23.78
N PHE A 309 -14.88 -12.26 24.00
CA PHE A 309 -14.61 -13.24 22.96
C PHE A 309 -14.40 -14.65 23.51
N LEU A 310 -14.65 -15.64 22.65
CA LEU A 310 -14.42 -17.06 22.88
C LEU A 310 -13.85 -17.70 21.62
N LYS A 311 -12.69 -18.36 21.75
CA LYS A 311 -12.15 -19.23 20.70
C LYS A 311 -12.93 -20.54 20.69
N VAL A 312 -13.33 -20.99 19.51
CA VAL A 312 -13.94 -22.30 19.30
C VAL A 312 -13.18 -23.09 18.23
N GLY A 313 -12.90 -24.36 18.53
CA GLY A 313 -12.31 -25.29 17.57
C GLY A 313 -13.38 -26.07 16.81
N ASN A 314 -14.58 -26.18 17.37
CA ASN A 314 -15.72 -26.85 16.77
C ASN A 314 -17.04 -26.20 17.23
N PHE A 315 -17.96 -25.97 16.30
CA PHE A 315 -19.29 -25.42 16.61
C PHE A 315 -20.23 -26.37 17.35
N ASN A 316 -19.87 -27.65 17.46
CA ASN A 316 -20.67 -28.69 18.13
C ASN A 316 -20.11 -29.10 19.51
N GLU A 317 -19.29 -28.25 20.14
CA GLU A 317 -18.78 -28.50 21.50
C GLU A 317 -19.93 -28.59 22.53
N ALA A 318 -19.93 -29.64 23.35
CA ALA A 318 -21.04 -29.93 24.27
C ALA A 318 -21.25 -28.83 25.34
N ASN A 319 -20.17 -28.17 25.76
CA ASN A 319 -20.18 -27.16 26.81
C ASN A 319 -20.28 -25.72 26.27
N LEU A 320 -20.60 -25.54 24.99
CA LEU A 320 -20.55 -24.24 24.32
C LEU A 320 -21.38 -23.15 25.03
N VAL A 321 -22.58 -23.48 25.51
CA VAL A 321 -23.44 -22.52 26.24
C VAL A 321 -22.78 -22.04 27.53
N GLN A 322 -22.15 -22.97 28.27
CA GLN A 322 -21.43 -22.65 29.50
C GLN A 322 -20.20 -21.79 29.20
N ASN A 323 -19.43 -22.17 28.17
CA ASN A 323 -18.24 -21.43 27.75
C ASN A 323 -18.57 -19.99 27.31
N LEU A 324 -19.70 -19.79 26.60
CA LEU A 324 -20.17 -18.45 26.23
C LEU A 324 -20.47 -17.60 27.47
N SER A 325 -21.16 -18.17 28.45
CA SER A 325 -21.48 -17.50 29.73
C SER A 325 -20.20 -17.12 30.50
N GLU A 326 -19.25 -18.04 30.60
CA GLU A 326 -17.94 -17.80 31.25
C GLU A 326 -17.11 -16.73 30.54
N ALA A 327 -17.21 -16.67 29.21
CA ALA A 327 -16.61 -15.63 28.38
C ALA A 327 -17.39 -14.30 28.40
N LYS A 328 -18.47 -14.19 29.19
CA LYS A 328 -19.36 -13.02 29.26
C LYS A 328 -20.02 -12.66 27.92
N LEU A 329 -20.27 -13.64 27.07
CA LEU A 329 -20.91 -13.46 25.78
C LEU A 329 -22.43 -13.63 25.89
N SER A 330 -23.17 -12.61 25.49
CA SER A 330 -24.61 -12.64 25.28
C SER A 330 -24.95 -12.60 23.80
N LEU A 331 -25.99 -13.33 23.40
CA LEU A 331 -26.49 -13.30 22.04
C LEU A 331 -27.27 -12.01 21.74
N PRO A 332 -27.23 -11.52 20.48
CA PRO A 332 -26.49 -12.08 19.35
C PRO A 332 -24.97 -11.85 19.46
N CYS A 333 -24.20 -12.70 18.79
CA CYS A 333 -22.75 -12.59 18.71
C CYS A 333 -22.30 -12.55 17.25
N ILE A 334 -21.12 -11.96 17.00
CA ILE A 334 -20.46 -12.04 15.70
C ILE A 334 -19.41 -13.15 15.71
N VAL A 335 -19.45 -14.03 14.70
CA VAL A 335 -18.52 -15.13 14.51
C VAL A 335 -17.56 -14.77 13.39
N LYS A 336 -16.27 -14.80 13.68
CA LYS A 336 -15.18 -14.48 12.75
C LYS A 336 -14.20 -15.66 12.68
N PRO A 337 -13.60 -15.98 11.53
CA PRO A 337 -12.46 -16.90 11.49
C PRO A 337 -11.35 -16.42 12.41
N GLN A 338 -10.55 -17.32 13.00
CA GLN A 338 -9.40 -16.90 13.80
C GLN A 338 -8.35 -16.18 12.93
N VAL A 339 -8.12 -16.66 11.71
CA VAL A 339 -7.26 -15.96 10.73
C VAL A 339 -7.89 -14.62 10.35
N ALA A 340 -7.15 -13.53 10.56
CA ALA A 340 -7.65 -12.16 10.44
C ALA A 340 -7.60 -11.60 9.00
N CYS A 341 -6.58 -11.96 8.22
CA CYS A 341 -6.40 -11.45 6.87
C CYS A 341 -5.58 -12.39 5.97
N GLY A 342 -5.46 -12.02 4.70
CA GLY A 342 -4.54 -12.65 3.74
C GLY A 342 -5.09 -13.88 3.03
N VAL A 343 -6.19 -14.47 3.49
CA VAL A 343 -6.87 -15.58 2.80
C VAL A 343 -8.31 -15.19 2.46
N SER A 344 -8.84 -15.72 1.36
CA SER A 344 -10.20 -15.38 0.85
C SER A 344 -11.31 -15.57 1.89
N ASP A 345 -11.08 -16.48 2.82
CA ASP A 345 -12.07 -16.92 3.78
C ASP A 345 -11.99 -16.17 5.12
N ALA A 346 -10.95 -15.34 5.35
CA ALA A 346 -10.75 -14.57 6.58
C ALA A 346 -11.85 -13.51 6.84
N HIS A 347 -12.60 -13.18 5.79
CA HIS A 347 -13.66 -12.17 5.78
C HIS A 347 -15.08 -12.74 5.82
N LYS A 348 -15.23 -14.08 5.77
CA LYS A 348 -16.52 -14.77 5.90
C LYS A 348 -16.94 -14.77 7.37
N MET A 349 -17.86 -13.90 7.72
CA MET A 349 -18.35 -13.71 9.09
C MET A 349 -19.83 -14.03 9.18
N ALA A 350 -20.33 -14.15 10.40
CA ALA A 350 -21.76 -14.22 10.62
C ALA A 350 -22.20 -13.59 11.93
N ILE A 351 -23.43 -13.08 11.97
CA ILE A 351 -24.11 -12.74 13.23
C ILE A 351 -25.07 -13.88 13.56
N ILE A 352 -24.92 -14.45 14.76
CA ILE A 352 -25.78 -15.52 15.29
C ILE A 352 -26.74 -14.94 16.32
N PHE A 353 -27.99 -15.40 16.32
CA PHE A 353 -29.01 -14.95 17.30
C PHE A 353 -29.35 -16.02 18.32
N LYS A 354 -29.03 -17.28 18.03
CA LYS A 354 -29.18 -18.42 18.93
C LYS A 354 -28.00 -19.37 18.78
N VAL A 355 -27.72 -20.15 19.81
CA VAL A 355 -26.55 -21.06 19.81
C VAL A 355 -26.69 -22.13 18.72
N GLU A 356 -27.92 -22.52 18.36
CA GLU A 356 -28.19 -23.49 17.30
C GLU A 356 -27.76 -23.01 15.92
N ASP A 357 -27.62 -21.69 15.70
CA ASP A 357 -27.18 -21.12 14.43
C ASP A 357 -25.75 -21.55 14.06
N LEU A 358 -24.92 -21.84 15.07
CA LEU A 358 -23.53 -22.26 14.87
C LEU A 358 -23.41 -23.62 14.16
N LYS A 359 -24.39 -24.50 14.31
CA LYS A 359 -24.32 -25.89 13.79
C LYS A 359 -24.22 -25.97 12.27
N ASN A 360 -24.76 -24.98 11.55
CA ASN A 360 -24.81 -24.95 10.09
C ASN A 360 -23.98 -23.81 9.50
N LEU A 361 -23.06 -23.24 10.29
CA LEU A 361 -22.34 -22.05 9.89
C LEU A 361 -21.14 -22.38 9.01
N ASN A 362 -21.05 -21.75 7.85
CA ASN A 362 -19.92 -21.89 6.92
C ASN A 362 -18.82 -20.85 7.19
N VAL A 363 -18.55 -20.55 8.47
CA VAL A 363 -17.41 -19.74 8.90
C VAL A 363 -16.24 -20.70 9.18
N PRO A 364 -15.06 -20.50 8.57
CA PRO A 364 -13.90 -21.34 8.82
C PRO A 364 -13.54 -21.49 10.30
N LEU A 365 -13.18 -22.72 10.68
CA LEU A 365 -12.66 -23.06 12.01
C LEU A 365 -11.13 -23.12 12.00
N PRO A 366 -10.46 -22.83 13.13
CA PRO A 366 -11.02 -22.30 14.36
C PRO A 366 -11.57 -20.87 14.19
N ALA A 367 -12.55 -20.52 15.01
CA ALA A 367 -13.26 -19.25 14.94
C ALA A 367 -13.26 -18.53 16.29
N ILE A 368 -13.48 -17.23 16.25
CA ILE A 368 -13.71 -16.36 17.41
C ILE A 368 -15.20 -15.98 17.40
N ILE A 369 -15.91 -16.41 18.44
CA ILE A 369 -17.23 -15.87 18.78
C ILE A 369 -16.98 -14.61 19.60
N GLN A 370 -17.46 -13.49 19.13
CA GLN A 370 -17.18 -12.18 19.67
C GLN A 370 -18.49 -11.47 20.03
N GLU A 371 -18.47 -10.67 21.08
CA GLU A 371 -19.53 -9.76 21.46
C GLU A 371 -19.98 -8.91 20.26
N TYR A 372 -21.30 -8.84 20.08
CA TYR A 372 -21.91 -7.85 19.20
C TYR A 372 -22.26 -6.62 20.03
N VAL A 373 -21.54 -5.53 19.81
CA VAL A 373 -21.73 -4.27 20.55
C VAL A 373 -22.80 -3.45 19.84
N ASP A 374 -23.78 -2.91 20.56
CA ASP A 374 -24.70 -1.90 20.01
C ASP A 374 -23.98 -0.55 19.97
N HIS A 375 -23.98 0.11 18.81
CA HIS A 375 -23.09 1.26 18.53
C HIS A 375 -23.68 2.26 17.54
N SER A 376 -25.02 2.39 17.54
CA SER A 376 -25.76 3.33 16.69
C SER A 376 -25.33 3.33 15.21
N SER A 377 -25.00 2.15 14.66
CA SER A 377 -24.55 1.97 13.26
C SER A 377 -23.32 2.81 12.87
N THR A 378 -22.46 3.18 13.81
CA THR A 378 -21.32 4.10 13.57
C THR A 378 -19.97 3.44 13.89
N LEU A 379 -19.08 3.38 12.89
CA LEU A 379 -17.72 2.85 13.02
C LEU A 379 -16.71 3.99 12.86
N TYR A 380 -15.76 4.09 13.78
CA TYR A 380 -14.62 5.00 13.69
C TYR A 380 -13.40 4.22 13.25
N LYS A 381 -12.94 4.49 12.04
CA LYS A 381 -11.77 3.84 11.46
C LYS A 381 -10.53 4.69 11.66
N PHE A 382 -9.63 4.27 12.54
CA PHE A 382 -8.39 4.98 12.85
C PHE A 382 -7.23 4.51 11.98
N TYR A 383 -6.37 5.46 11.62
CA TYR A 383 -5.16 5.27 10.84
C TYR A 383 -3.98 5.84 11.60
N VAL A 384 -3.05 4.98 11.99
CA VAL A 384 -1.80 5.34 12.66
C VAL A 384 -0.70 5.35 11.61
N LEU A 385 -0.18 6.53 11.31
CA LEU A 385 0.93 6.77 10.38
C LEU A 385 2.09 7.35 11.20
N GLY A 386 2.91 6.47 11.76
CA GLY A 386 3.98 6.85 12.69
C GLY A 386 3.41 7.40 13.99
N GLU A 387 3.66 8.68 14.26
CA GLU A 387 3.12 9.37 15.46
C GLU A 387 1.77 10.05 15.20
N LYS A 388 1.38 10.19 13.94
CA LYS A 388 0.14 10.87 13.54
C LYS A 388 -1.02 9.88 13.49
N ILE A 389 -2.17 10.31 14.01
CA ILE A 389 -3.41 9.55 13.99
C ILE A 389 -4.45 10.33 13.22
N PHE A 390 -5.10 9.64 12.29
CA PHE A 390 -6.25 10.13 11.53
C PHE A 390 -7.43 9.20 11.74
N TYR A 391 -8.64 9.66 11.44
CA TYR A 391 -9.79 8.77 11.43
C TYR A 391 -10.84 9.18 10.42
N ALA A 392 -11.69 8.22 10.07
CA ALA A 392 -12.88 8.43 9.27
C ALA A 392 -14.08 7.77 9.94
N VAL A 393 -15.25 8.39 9.81
CA VAL A 393 -16.52 7.84 10.31
C VAL A 393 -17.19 7.08 9.17
N LYS A 394 -17.58 5.83 9.42
CA LYS A 394 -18.24 4.95 8.45
C LYS A 394 -19.55 4.42 9.02
N LYS A 395 -20.51 4.17 8.14
CA LYS A 395 -21.70 3.42 8.49
C LYS A 395 -21.32 1.96 8.80
N SER A 396 -21.84 1.45 9.90
CA SER A 396 -21.61 0.10 10.43
C SER A 396 -22.90 -0.73 10.42
N THR A 397 -22.82 -1.94 10.96
CA THR A 397 -23.99 -2.79 11.21
C THR A 397 -24.91 -2.14 12.26
N PRO A 398 -26.24 -2.26 12.12
CA PRO A 398 -27.18 -1.63 13.03
C PRO A 398 -27.32 -2.38 14.34
N ASN A 399 -27.93 -1.74 15.33
CA ASN A 399 -28.15 -2.34 16.64
C ASN A 399 -29.00 -3.61 16.58
N ILE A 400 -28.83 -4.46 17.60
CA ILE A 400 -29.48 -5.76 17.78
C ILE A 400 -31.00 -5.66 17.61
N SER A 401 -31.63 -4.66 18.22
CA SER A 401 -33.07 -4.42 18.10
C SER A 401 -33.52 -4.26 16.64
N THR A 402 -32.72 -3.58 15.82
CA THR A 402 -32.99 -3.39 14.40
C THR A 402 -32.70 -4.68 13.62
N LEU A 403 -31.62 -5.40 13.95
CA LEU A 403 -31.30 -6.69 13.35
C LEU A 403 -32.43 -7.71 13.55
N ILE A 404 -32.99 -7.79 14.75
CA ILE A 404 -34.10 -8.69 15.07
C ILE A 404 -35.36 -8.26 14.30
N ASN A 405 -35.65 -6.96 14.25
CA ASN A 405 -36.83 -6.44 13.55
C ASN A 405 -36.79 -6.64 12.03
N LEU A 406 -35.62 -6.52 11.41
CA LEU A 406 -35.44 -6.76 9.97
C LEU A 406 -35.61 -8.23 9.59
N ASN A 407 -35.45 -9.14 10.54
CA ASN A 407 -35.53 -10.58 10.31
C ASN A 407 -36.86 -11.21 10.79
N GLN A 408 -37.95 -10.44 10.91
CA GLN A 408 -39.28 -10.81 11.43
C GLN A 408 -40.06 -11.93 10.66
N SER A 409 -39.41 -12.75 9.84
CA SER A 409 -39.98 -14.04 9.45
C SER A 409 -39.63 -15.08 10.52
N ASP A 410 -40.54 -15.99 10.87
CA ASP A 410 -40.43 -17.02 11.94
C ASP A 410 -39.23 -18.01 11.84
N LYS A 411 -38.21 -17.70 11.05
CA LYS A 411 -36.93 -18.39 10.94
C LYS A 411 -35.78 -17.39 11.05
N LEU A 412 -35.56 -16.86 12.26
CA LEU A 412 -34.33 -16.13 12.59
C LEU A 412 -33.15 -17.12 12.46
N GLY A 413 -32.45 -17.05 11.33
CA GLY A 413 -31.21 -17.78 11.06
C GLY A 413 -30.00 -16.85 11.11
N PRO A 414 -28.77 -17.40 11.04
CA PRO A 414 -27.57 -16.57 11.06
C PRO A 414 -27.50 -15.63 9.85
N LEU A 415 -27.06 -14.39 10.08
CA LEU A 415 -26.73 -13.45 9.01
C LEU A 415 -25.29 -13.67 8.58
N VAL A 416 -25.09 -14.41 7.49
CA VAL A 416 -23.75 -14.65 6.91
C VAL A 416 -23.42 -13.54 5.92
N PHE A 417 -22.23 -12.95 6.05
CA PHE A 417 -21.78 -11.89 5.16
C PHE A 417 -20.26 -11.90 4.98
N ASP A 418 -19.81 -11.14 3.98
CA ASP A 418 -18.41 -10.92 3.70
C ASP A 418 -18.08 -9.48 4.08
N SER A 419 -17.19 -9.28 5.06
CA SER A 419 -16.83 -7.95 5.57
C SER A 419 -16.22 -7.01 4.52
N LEU A 420 -15.72 -7.55 3.39
CA LEU A 420 -15.21 -6.74 2.28
C LEU A 420 -16.30 -6.33 1.27
N LYS A 421 -17.51 -6.89 1.40
CA LYS A 421 -18.67 -6.58 0.55
C LYS A 421 -19.65 -5.67 1.28
N SER A 422 -20.80 -5.40 0.65
CA SER A 422 -21.89 -4.65 1.27
C SER A 422 -22.30 -5.29 2.60
N LEU A 423 -22.37 -4.47 3.65
CA LEU A 423 -22.93 -4.86 4.94
C LEU A 423 -24.35 -5.42 4.74
N PRO A 424 -24.80 -6.36 5.60
CA PRO A 424 -26.07 -7.07 5.42
C PRO A 424 -27.34 -6.19 5.38
N ILE A 425 -27.24 -4.85 5.48
CA ILE A 425 -28.36 -3.92 5.72
C ILE A 425 -28.17 -2.60 4.93
N ALA A 426 -27.62 -2.67 3.73
CA ALA A 426 -27.29 -1.50 2.92
C ALA A 426 -28.49 -0.79 2.23
N ASP A 427 -29.74 -1.21 2.47
CA ASP A 427 -30.90 -0.62 1.78
C ASP A 427 -31.40 0.69 2.47
N GLY A 428 -30.80 1.80 2.03
CA GLY A 428 -31.52 2.99 1.54
C GLY A 428 -32.36 3.88 2.46
N SER A 429 -32.58 3.58 3.74
CA SER A 429 -33.57 4.37 4.53
C SER A 429 -33.22 4.71 5.98
N GLN A 430 -32.00 4.47 6.43
CA GLN A 430 -31.53 5.08 7.68
C GLN A 430 -30.72 6.32 7.32
N GLN A 431 -31.39 7.46 7.27
CA GLN A 431 -30.72 8.75 7.45
C GLN A 431 -29.86 8.62 8.73
N LEU A 432 -28.69 9.25 8.74
CA LEU A 432 -28.03 9.64 9.97
C LEU A 432 -29.02 10.58 10.69
N GLU A 433 -30.02 10.02 11.36
CA GLU A 433 -31.03 10.79 12.11
C GLU A 433 -30.29 11.44 13.26
N GLY A 434 -29.75 12.64 13.05
CA GLY A 434 -29.53 13.72 14.02
C GLY A 434 -29.00 13.38 15.42
N LYS A 435 -28.51 12.17 15.66
CA LYS A 435 -27.90 11.73 16.89
C LYS A 435 -26.48 12.25 16.81
N LYS A 436 -26.19 13.21 17.69
CA LYS A 436 -24.84 13.71 17.95
C LYS A 436 -23.88 12.53 17.85
N ASP A 437 -22.84 12.68 17.03
CA ASP A 437 -21.65 11.82 17.14
C ASP A 437 -21.38 11.67 18.63
N LYS A 438 -21.45 10.44 19.15
CA LYS A 438 -21.05 10.22 20.54
C LYS A 438 -19.61 10.69 20.65
N ASP A 439 -19.36 11.56 21.62
CA ASP A 439 -18.06 12.20 21.79
C ASP A 439 -16.99 11.11 21.94
N ILE A 440 -16.24 10.89 20.87
CA ILE A 440 -15.10 10.00 20.87
C ILE A 440 -14.04 10.60 21.77
N ASN A 441 -13.55 9.83 22.74
CA ASN A 441 -12.50 10.29 23.62
C ASN A 441 -11.15 10.22 22.90
N LEU A 442 -10.81 11.29 22.16
CA LEU A 442 -9.60 11.35 21.35
C LEU A 442 -8.31 11.18 22.17
N GLU A 443 -8.28 11.59 23.43
CA GLU A 443 -7.13 11.37 24.31
C GLU A 443 -6.94 9.89 24.61
N LEU A 444 -8.04 9.19 24.96
CA LEU A 444 -8.03 7.75 25.19
C LEU A 444 -7.63 6.98 23.93
N ILE A 445 -8.12 7.40 22.76
CA ILE A 445 -7.73 6.82 21.47
C ILE A 445 -6.24 7.07 21.17
N GLN A 446 -5.74 8.29 21.38
CA GLN A 446 -4.33 8.61 21.16
C GLN A 446 -3.42 7.77 22.07
N ASN A 447 -3.78 7.61 23.34
CA ASN A 447 -3.07 6.77 24.30
C ASN A 447 -3.10 5.29 23.86
N SER A 448 -4.23 4.81 23.36
CA SER A 448 -4.41 3.44 22.86
C SER A 448 -3.58 3.17 21.62
N ALA A 449 -3.59 4.07 20.64
CA ALA A 449 -2.78 3.93 19.44
C ALA A 449 -1.28 3.96 19.76
N ASN A 450 -0.84 4.85 20.66
CA ASN A 450 0.54 4.90 21.14
C ASN A 450 0.94 3.63 21.89
N TRP A 451 0.02 3.04 22.65
CA TRP A 451 0.25 1.77 23.33
C TRP A 451 0.34 0.61 22.32
N LEU A 452 -0.62 0.50 21.39
CA LEU A 452 -0.63 -0.52 20.34
C LEU A 452 0.61 -0.44 19.46
N ARG A 453 1.01 0.78 19.06
CA ARG A 453 2.24 1.03 18.29
C ARG A 453 3.47 0.43 18.98
N ARG A 454 3.59 0.60 20.30
CA ARG A 454 4.71 0.07 21.08
C ARG A 454 4.64 -1.44 21.29
N VAL A 455 3.46 -1.99 21.53
CA VAL A 455 3.28 -3.42 21.81
C VAL A 455 3.36 -4.27 20.55
N LEU A 456 2.83 -3.77 19.43
CA LEU A 456 2.92 -4.43 18.12
C LEU A 456 4.23 -4.12 17.40
N ASP A 457 4.95 -3.05 17.80
CA ASP A 457 6.10 -2.48 17.10
C ASP A 457 5.82 -2.27 15.59
N LEU A 458 4.66 -1.70 15.30
CA LEU A 458 4.21 -1.35 13.95
C LEU A 458 4.23 0.17 13.76
N SER A 459 4.89 0.63 12.71
CA SER A 459 4.92 2.03 12.29
C SER A 459 3.62 2.45 11.63
N ILE A 460 2.98 1.53 10.90
CA ILE A 460 1.79 1.83 10.09
C ILE A 460 0.72 0.76 10.27
N PHE A 461 -0.38 1.13 10.92
CA PHE A 461 -1.52 0.25 11.12
C PHE A 461 -2.81 1.06 11.25
N GLY A 462 -3.95 0.38 11.26
CA GLY A 462 -5.23 0.97 11.57
C GLY A 462 -6.01 0.09 12.52
N PHE A 463 -6.99 0.66 13.19
CA PHE A 463 -7.89 -0.08 14.06
C PHE A 463 -9.28 0.54 14.01
N ASP A 464 -10.29 -0.32 14.09
CA ASP A 464 -11.68 0.05 13.96
C ASP A 464 -12.32 0.06 15.35
N VAL A 465 -12.98 1.15 15.70
CA VAL A 465 -13.58 1.40 17.02
C VAL A 465 -15.07 1.63 16.87
N VAL A 466 -15.84 1.02 17.76
CA VAL A 466 -17.25 1.34 17.98
C VAL A 466 -17.43 1.90 19.39
N VAL A 467 -18.37 2.83 19.57
CA VAL A 467 -18.70 3.38 20.90
C VAL A 467 -19.96 2.69 21.39
N GLU A 468 -19.83 1.91 22.46
CA GLU A 468 -20.93 1.13 23.02
C GLU A 468 -22.09 2.02 23.49
N ASP A 469 -23.31 1.58 23.21
CA ASP A 469 -24.44 2.48 23.33
C ASP A 469 -24.81 2.86 24.77
N GLU A 470 -24.61 1.94 25.70
CA GLU A 470 -25.01 2.07 27.11
C GLU A 470 -23.90 2.65 27.99
N SER A 471 -22.68 2.09 27.93
CA SER A 471 -21.55 2.54 28.75
C SER A 471 -20.80 3.74 28.17
N GLY A 472 -20.79 3.91 26.85
CA GLY A 472 -19.88 4.82 26.15
C GLY A 472 -18.45 4.29 26.02
N ASP A 473 -18.21 3.01 26.31
CA ASP A 473 -16.90 2.38 26.13
C ASP A 473 -16.50 2.35 24.65
N HIS A 474 -15.20 2.53 24.41
CA HIS A 474 -14.58 2.47 23.09
C HIS A 474 -14.09 1.04 22.85
N VAL A 475 -14.80 0.31 22.00
CA VAL A 475 -14.50 -1.10 21.75
C VAL A 475 -13.72 -1.22 20.43
N ILE A 476 -12.47 -1.67 20.50
CA ILE A 476 -11.62 -1.93 19.33
C ILE A 476 -12.03 -3.29 18.73
N VAL A 477 -12.68 -3.26 17.57
CA VAL A 477 -13.30 -4.45 16.95
C VAL A 477 -12.46 -5.10 15.85
N ASP A 478 -11.44 -4.39 15.36
CA ASP A 478 -10.51 -4.88 14.33
C ASP A 478 -9.18 -4.10 14.38
N VAL A 479 -8.07 -4.74 14.00
CA VAL A 479 -6.73 -4.13 13.87
C VAL A 479 -6.09 -4.65 12.59
N ASN A 480 -5.61 -3.73 11.75
CA ASN A 480 -5.11 -4.02 10.41
C ASN A 480 -3.71 -3.43 10.21
N TYR A 481 -2.73 -4.23 9.80
CA TYR A 481 -1.44 -3.69 9.34
C TYR A 481 -1.64 -2.86 8.07
N LEU A 482 -0.85 -1.80 7.88
CA LEU A 482 -0.76 -0.97 6.67
C LEU A 482 -2.07 -0.89 5.88
N PRO A 483 -3.12 -0.22 6.39
CA PRO A 483 -4.40 -0.04 5.68
C PRO A 483 -4.25 0.91 4.48
N SER A 484 -5.30 1.12 3.70
CA SER A 484 -5.25 2.01 2.52
C SER A 484 -5.40 3.48 2.86
N PHE A 485 -5.96 3.84 4.03
CA PHE A 485 -6.16 5.24 4.48
C PHE A 485 -6.73 6.19 3.41
N LYS A 486 -7.61 5.69 2.54
CA LYS A 486 -8.20 6.46 1.41
C LYS A 486 -9.19 7.51 1.86
N GLU A 487 -9.75 7.31 3.05
CA GLU A 487 -10.70 8.22 3.66
C GLU A 487 -10.03 9.47 4.26
N VAL A 488 -8.69 9.52 4.30
CA VAL A 488 -7.92 10.69 4.73
C VAL A 488 -7.38 11.42 3.49
N PRO A 489 -7.49 12.76 3.40
CA PRO A 489 -6.97 13.52 2.27
C PRO A 489 -5.48 13.26 2.01
N ASP A 490 -5.14 13.02 0.73
CA ASP A 490 -3.79 12.63 0.31
C ASP A 490 -2.73 13.68 0.68
N GLY A 491 -3.07 14.97 0.59
CA GLY A 491 -2.18 16.08 0.97
C GLY A 491 -1.76 16.11 2.45
N ILE A 492 -2.40 15.29 3.31
CA ILE A 492 -2.03 15.14 4.72
C ILE A 492 -1.55 13.72 5.01
N ALA A 493 -2.24 12.71 4.46
CA ALA A 493 -1.94 11.31 4.71
C ALA A 493 -0.59 10.87 4.12
N ILE A 494 -0.26 11.30 2.90
CA ILE A 494 0.97 10.88 2.22
C ILE A 494 2.22 11.45 2.89
N PRO A 495 2.28 12.76 3.24
CA PRO A 495 3.40 13.29 4.03
C PRO A 495 3.57 12.57 5.37
N ALA A 496 2.47 12.23 6.07
CA ALA A 496 2.53 11.49 7.33
C ALA A 496 3.03 10.05 7.14
N PHE A 497 2.61 9.39 6.05
CA PHE A 497 3.08 8.06 5.66
C PHE A 497 4.58 8.05 5.36
N TRP A 498 5.07 9.04 4.61
CA TRP A 498 6.50 9.23 4.34
C TRP A 498 7.32 9.46 5.61
N GLU A 499 6.82 10.32 6.52
CA GLU A 499 7.45 10.57 7.81
C GLU A 499 7.51 9.31 8.68
N ALA A 500 6.45 8.49 8.68
CA ALA A 500 6.43 7.22 9.40
C ALA A 500 7.52 6.25 8.93
N ILE A 501 7.72 6.15 7.61
CA ILE A 501 8.77 5.31 7.01
C ILE A 501 10.16 5.84 7.40
N LYS A 502 10.38 7.14 7.24
CA LYS A 502 11.67 7.80 7.55
C LYS A 502 12.04 7.68 9.03
N ASN A 503 11.06 7.78 9.94
CA ASN A 503 11.32 7.66 11.38
C ASN A 503 11.73 6.24 11.80
N LYS A 504 11.30 5.19 11.08
CA LYS A 504 11.73 3.82 11.40
C LYS A 504 13.23 3.63 11.13
N GLU A 505 13.75 4.23 10.06
CA GLU A 505 15.17 4.19 9.72
C GLU A 505 16.04 4.94 10.74
N ASN A 506 15.69 6.19 11.10
CA ASN A 506 16.42 6.94 12.13
C ASN A 506 16.50 6.21 13.50
N ASN A 507 15.48 5.42 13.84
CA ASN A 507 15.47 4.66 15.10
C ASN A 507 16.42 3.45 15.07
N LEU A 508 16.70 2.88 13.89
CA LEU A 508 17.72 1.82 13.74
C LEU A 508 19.13 2.38 13.92
N ASP A 509 19.42 3.55 13.33
CA ASP A 509 20.69 4.25 13.54
C ASP A 509 20.91 4.58 15.02
N ALA A 510 19.87 5.05 15.70
CA ALA A 510 19.94 5.33 17.13
C ALA A 510 20.19 4.08 17.99
N ILE A 511 19.91 2.86 17.51
CA ILE A 511 20.20 1.61 18.22
C ILE A 511 21.62 1.13 17.94
N ILE A 512 22.16 1.36 16.73
CA ILE A 512 23.52 0.92 16.35
C ILE A 512 24.62 1.76 17.02
N PHE A 513 24.32 3.02 17.38
CA PHE A 513 25.27 3.91 18.06
C PHE A 513 25.31 3.79 19.60
N TRP A 514 24.53 2.88 20.19
CA TRP A 514 24.58 2.54 21.63
C TRP A 514 25.06 1.10 21.83
#